data_AF-A0A932LYK3-F1
#
_entry.id   AF-A0A932LYK3-F1
#
_cell.length_a   1.000
_cell.length_b   1.000
_cell.length_c   1.000
_cell.angle_alpha   90.00
_cell.angle_beta   90.00
_cell.angle_gamma   90.00
#
_symmetry.space_group_name_H-M   'P 1'
#
loop_
_entity.id
_entity.type
_entity.pdbx_description
1 polymer ?
#
loop_
_entity_poly.entity_id
_entity_poly.type
_entity_poly.pdbx_seq_one_letter_code
_entity_poly.pdbx_strand_id
1 'polypeptide(L)'
;MGASDPRQAFRFCPSCNEEVYTYAVQTDLGPELRCSACGLPLATAAALGPERLECVLVADDSRVYRTLLRDVLLERKLAATVEVCASGPELLARAATRFQEHLPVKLVILDVMMTPLNGPATGMALRALEQGLRDSPPAPILFVSGSALEETMKTLLGKCAPALFLHKGADKGPAALGQRLEQVMATLLKGGPKGGSTR
;
A
#
# COMPACT_ATOMS: atom_id res chain seq x y z
N MET A 1 -5.37 32.35 -28.73
CA MET A 1 -4.95 32.07 -27.35
C MET A 1 -6.09 31.33 -26.68
N GLY A 2 -6.04 30.00 -26.69
CA GLY A 2 -7.11 29.16 -26.14
C GLY A 2 -7.08 29.22 -24.61
N ALA A 3 -8.22 29.54 -24.00
CA ALA A 3 -8.40 29.49 -22.56
C ALA A 3 -8.20 28.04 -22.08
N SER A 4 -7.25 27.81 -21.17
CA SER A 4 -7.07 26.54 -20.49
C SER A 4 -8.32 26.22 -19.66
N ASP A 5 -8.91 25.05 -19.87
CA ASP A 5 -10.04 24.56 -19.06
C ASP A 5 -9.60 24.44 -17.59
N PRO A 6 -10.25 25.15 -16.64
CA PRO A 6 -9.89 25.12 -15.22
C PRO A 6 -10.08 23.75 -14.55
N ARG A 7 -10.55 22.71 -15.27
CA ARG A 7 -10.80 21.35 -14.76
C ARG A 7 -9.65 20.35 -14.96
N GLN A 8 -8.49 20.76 -15.47
CA GLN A 8 -7.29 19.90 -15.61
C GLN A 8 -6.09 20.50 -14.86
N ALA A 9 -6.17 20.56 -13.53
CA ALA A 9 -5.00 20.91 -12.72
C ALA A 9 -4.12 19.66 -12.53
N PHE A 10 -2.85 19.74 -12.94
CA PHE A 10 -1.84 18.76 -12.54
C PHE A 10 -1.63 18.82 -11.04
N ARG A 11 -1.45 17.65 -10.41
CA ARG A 11 -1.10 17.52 -8.99
C ARG A 11 -0.02 16.47 -8.85
N PHE A 12 0.89 16.66 -7.89
CA PHE A 12 1.85 15.62 -7.55
C PHE A 12 1.15 14.44 -6.86
N CYS A 13 1.39 13.22 -7.33
CA CYS A 13 0.88 12.00 -6.72
C CYS A 13 2.01 11.27 -5.97
N PRO A 14 1.90 11.06 -4.64
CA PRO A 14 2.93 10.35 -3.87
C PRO A 14 3.00 8.85 -4.20
N SER A 15 1.91 8.26 -4.70
CA SER A 15 1.90 6.88 -5.17
C SER A 15 2.66 6.72 -6.49
N CYS A 16 2.40 7.57 -7.49
CA CYS A 16 3.09 7.49 -8.80
C CYS A 16 4.49 8.12 -8.81
N ASN A 17 4.76 9.05 -7.88
CA ASN A 17 5.97 9.87 -7.83
C ASN A 17 6.14 10.84 -9.02
N GLU A 18 5.05 11.41 -9.51
CA GLU A 18 5.05 12.33 -10.66
C GLU A 18 3.87 13.32 -10.62
N GLU A 19 3.91 14.34 -11.47
CA GLU A 19 2.77 15.21 -11.73
C GLU A 19 1.75 14.51 -12.62
N VAL A 20 0.51 14.38 -12.15
CA VAL A 20 -0.55 13.62 -12.81
C VAL A 20 -1.76 14.50 -13.12
N TYR A 21 -2.51 14.12 -14.14
CA TYR A 21 -3.89 14.58 -14.29
C TYR A 21 -4.75 14.10 -13.12
N THR A 22 -5.82 14.84 -12.84
CA THR A 22 -6.76 14.53 -11.76
C THR A 22 -8.18 14.44 -12.27
N TYR A 23 -9.00 13.67 -11.57
CA TYR A 23 -10.46 13.65 -11.75
C TYR A 23 -11.14 13.72 -10.39
N ALA A 24 -12.36 14.27 -10.35
CA ALA A 24 -13.15 14.34 -9.13
C ALA A 24 -14.13 13.17 -9.06
N VAL A 25 -14.25 12.58 -7.87
CA VAL A 25 -15.25 11.56 -7.54
C VAL A 25 -16.14 12.10 -6.44
N GLN A 26 -17.46 11.99 -6.61
CA GLN A 26 -18.40 12.33 -5.54
C GLN A 26 -18.38 11.22 -4.48
N THR A 27 -18.10 11.57 -3.23
CA THR A 27 -18.16 10.67 -2.07
C THR A 27 -19.21 11.17 -1.07
N ASP A 28 -19.52 10.36 -0.06
CA ASP A 28 -20.41 10.75 1.05
C ASP A 28 -19.89 11.97 1.83
N LEU A 29 -18.58 12.23 1.77
CA LEU A 29 -17.90 13.35 2.43
C LEU A 29 -17.73 14.57 1.51
N GLY A 30 -18.21 14.49 0.26
CA GLY A 30 -18.06 15.54 -0.76
C GLY A 30 -17.17 15.12 -1.93
N PRO A 31 -16.84 16.06 -2.83
CA PRO A 31 -15.99 15.79 -3.99
C PRO A 31 -14.54 15.52 -3.56
N GLU A 32 -14.00 14.37 -3.97
CA GLU A 32 -12.63 13.95 -3.73
C GLU A 32 -11.84 13.97 -5.04
N LEU A 33 -10.69 14.68 -5.05
CA LEU A 33 -9.77 14.66 -6.18
C LEU A 33 -8.90 13.40 -6.13
N ARG A 34 -8.81 12.69 -7.25
CA ARG A 34 -8.03 11.45 -7.40
C ARG A 34 -7.02 11.54 -8.54
N CYS A 35 -5.90 10.85 -8.37
CA CYS A 35 -4.91 10.62 -9.42
C CYS A 35 -5.54 9.84 -10.58
N SER A 36 -5.43 10.35 -11.82
CA SER A 36 -5.93 9.65 -13.01
C SER A 36 -5.21 8.33 -13.31
N ALA A 37 -3.95 8.20 -12.88
CA ALA A 37 -3.14 7.01 -13.11
C ALA A 37 -3.44 5.90 -12.09
N CYS A 38 -3.29 6.17 -10.78
CA CYS A 38 -3.42 5.14 -9.74
C CYS A 38 -4.69 5.22 -8.89
N GLY A 39 -5.53 6.24 -9.08
CA GLY A 39 -6.77 6.41 -8.33
C GLY A 39 -6.58 6.85 -6.87
N LEU A 40 -5.34 7.11 -6.42
CA LEU A 40 -5.08 7.60 -5.07
C LEU A 40 -5.81 8.94 -4.84
N PRO A 41 -6.58 9.09 -3.75
CA PRO A 41 -7.04 10.38 -3.25
C PRO A 41 -5.87 11.36 -3.02
N LEU A 42 -5.93 12.53 -3.65
CA LEU A 42 -4.89 13.57 -3.58
C LEU A 42 -5.27 14.72 -2.64
N ALA A 43 -6.00 14.41 -1.57
CA ALA A 43 -6.29 15.37 -0.51
C ALA A 43 -5.00 15.86 0.17
N THR A 44 -5.06 17.02 0.84
CA THR A 44 -3.96 17.53 1.67
C THR A 44 -3.54 16.45 2.66
N ALA A 45 -2.24 16.12 2.67
CA ALA A 45 -1.65 14.94 3.29
C ALA A 45 -2.35 14.52 4.60
N ALA A 46 -3.08 13.42 4.53
CA ALA A 46 -3.55 12.72 5.70
C ALA A 46 -2.35 12.18 6.46
N ALA A 47 -2.07 12.69 7.65
CA ALA A 47 -1.10 12.05 8.54
C ALA A 47 -1.64 10.68 8.98
N LEU A 48 -0.74 9.70 9.10
CA LEU A 48 -1.01 8.53 9.94
C LEU A 48 -1.22 9.03 11.37
N GLY A 49 -2.16 8.41 12.09
CA GLY A 49 -2.32 8.69 13.50
C GLY A 49 -1.05 8.34 14.29
N PRO A 50 -0.95 8.72 15.57
CA PRO A 50 0.22 8.41 16.39
C PRO A 50 0.43 6.90 16.64
N GLU A 51 -0.54 6.08 16.27
CA GLU A 51 -0.51 4.63 16.47
C GLU A 51 0.34 3.94 15.39
N ARG A 52 1.46 3.36 15.84
CA ARG A 52 2.30 2.50 15.00
C ARG A 52 1.60 1.16 14.76
N LEU A 53 1.78 0.60 13.57
CA LEU A 53 1.31 -0.76 13.28
C LEU A 53 2.11 -1.77 14.12
N GLU A 54 1.46 -2.76 14.71
CA GLU A 54 2.16 -3.75 15.54
C GLU A 54 3.18 -4.56 14.73
N CYS A 55 2.76 -5.07 13.58
CA CYS A 55 3.59 -5.84 12.67
C CYS A 55 3.23 -5.54 11.21
N VAL A 56 4.26 -5.34 10.40
CA VAL A 56 4.18 -5.22 8.93
C VAL A 56 4.96 -6.37 8.30
N LEU A 57 4.33 -7.07 7.36
CA LEU A 57 5.02 -8.07 6.53
C LEU A 57 5.52 -7.40 5.25
N VAL A 58 6.75 -7.67 4.84
CA VAL A 58 7.33 -7.13 3.61
C VAL A 58 7.90 -8.27 2.78
N ALA A 59 7.52 -8.37 1.50
CA ALA A 59 8.20 -9.23 0.53
C ALA A 59 8.76 -8.43 -0.64
N ASP A 60 10.02 -8.65 -0.96
CA ASP A 60 10.72 -8.10 -2.12
C ASP A 60 11.95 -8.98 -2.39
N ASP A 61 12.27 -9.33 -3.63
CA ASP A 61 13.40 -10.23 -3.91
C ASP A 61 14.77 -9.52 -3.75
N SER A 62 14.80 -8.19 -3.83
CA SER A 62 15.96 -7.36 -3.58
C SER A 62 16.23 -7.22 -2.09
N ARG A 63 17.33 -7.82 -1.62
CA ARG A 63 17.81 -7.66 -0.25
C ARG A 63 18.00 -6.19 0.13
N VAL A 64 18.48 -5.37 -0.80
CA VAL A 64 18.70 -3.93 -0.59
C VAL A 64 17.37 -3.24 -0.36
N TYR A 65 16.36 -3.49 -1.19
CA TYR A 65 15.06 -2.84 -1.07
C TYR A 65 14.27 -3.31 0.15
N ARG A 66 14.30 -4.61 0.47
CA ARG A 66 13.75 -5.13 1.74
C ARG A 66 14.34 -4.44 2.96
N THR A 67 15.67 -4.28 2.97
CA THR A 67 16.38 -3.65 4.09
C THR A 67 15.98 -2.18 4.20
N LEU A 68 15.96 -1.47 3.07
CA LEU A 68 15.51 -0.08 2.99
C LEU A 68 14.08 0.11 3.52
N LEU A 69 13.13 -0.69 3.07
CA LEU A 69 11.72 -0.60 3.53
C LEU A 69 11.61 -0.86 5.03
N ARG A 70 12.29 -1.88 5.54
CA ARG A 70 12.32 -2.20 6.97
C ARG A 70 12.84 -1.00 7.78
N ASP A 71 13.98 -0.45 7.39
CA ASP A 71 14.63 0.63 8.11
C ASP A 71 13.76 1.89 8.08
N VAL A 72 13.19 2.24 6.91
CA VAL A 72 12.24 3.35 6.77
C VAL A 72 11.01 3.19 7.67
N LEU A 73 10.40 2.01 7.72
CA LEU A 73 9.23 1.74 8.56
C LEU A 73 9.53 1.87 10.06
N LEU A 74 10.70 1.39 10.50
CA LEU A 74 11.10 1.42 11.90
C LEU A 74 11.58 2.80 12.35
N GLU A 75 12.44 3.46 11.57
CA GLU A 75 12.98 4.79 11.89
C GLU A 75 11.88 5.85 11.96
N ARG A 76 10.87 5.74 11.09
CA ARG A 76 9.70 6.62 11.10
C ARG A 76 8.62 6.20 12.09
N LYS A 77 8.84 5.13 12.85
CA LYS A 77 7.89 4.59 13.83
C LYS A 77 6.52 4.24 13.22
N LEU A 78 6.50 3.85 11.95
CA LEU A 78 5.29 3.41 11.25
C LEU A 78 4.88 1.99 11.67
N ALA A 79 5.87 1.20 12.12
CA ALA A 79 5.68 -0.15 12.64
C ALA A 79 6.49 -0.38 13.93
N ALA A 80 5.98 -1.23 14.82
CA ALA A 80 6.74 -1.71 15.99
C ALA A 80 7.71 -2.82 15.59
N THR A 81 7.26 -3.72 14.71
CA THR A 81 8.08 -4.78 14.12
C THR A 81 7.84 -4.88 12.62
N VAL A 82 8.86 -5.33 11.88
CA VAL A 82 8.78 -5.57 10.44
C VAL A 82 9.41 -6.93 10.15
N GLU A 83 8.62 -7.83 9.59
CA GLU A 83 9.08 -9.15 9.17
C GLU A 83 9.32 -9.15 7.66
N VAL A 84 10.58 -9.35 7.26
CA VAL A 84 11.00 -9.31 5.85
C VAL A 84 11.11 -10.72 5.28
N CYS A 85 10.58 -10.91 4.09
CA CYS A 85 10.53 -12.18 3.34
C CYS A 85 11.18 -11.97 1.97
N ALA A 86 12.02 -12.89 1.51
CA ALA A 86 12.69 -12.77 0.22
C ALA A 86 11.81 -13.14 -0.98
N SER A 87 10.62 -13.71 -0.74
CA SER A 87 9.73 -14.19 -1.79
C SER A 87 8.26 -14.24 -1.33
N GLY A 88 7.35 -14.39 -2.30
CA GLY A 88 5.92 -14.60 -2.04
C GLY A 88 5.61 -15.82 -1.16
N PRO A 89 6.19 -17.02 -1.43
CA PRO A 89 5.96 -18.19 -0.58
C PRO A 89 6.42 -18.01 0.87
N GLU A 90 7.56 -17.35 1.10
CA GLU A 90 8.03 -17.04 2.46
C GLU A 90 7.03 -16.14 3.21
N LEU A 91 6.48 -15.13 2.52
CA LEU A 91 5.48 -14.25 3.11
C LEU A 91 4.18 -14.97 3.43
N LEU A 92 3.70 -15.83 2.53
CA LEU A 92 2.50 -16.63 2.77
C LEU A 92 2.68 -17.60 3.94
N ALA A 93 3.85 -18.25 4.02
CA ALA A 93 4.20 -19.08 5.16
C ALA A 93 4.18 -18.28 6.46
N ARG A 94 4.75 -17.06 6.45
CA ARG A 94 4.75 -16.19 7.63
C ARG A 94 3.36 -15.72 8.03
N ALA A 95 2.55 -15.30 7.06
CA ALA A 95 1.16 -14.92 7.30
C ALA A 95 0.36 -16.09 7.89
N ALA A 96 0.52 -17.30 7.35
CA ALA A 96 -0.13 -18.50 7.86
C ALA A 96 0.26 -18.81 9.31
N THR A 97 1.55 -18.72 9.67
CA THR A 97 2.00 -18.87 11.06
C THR A 97 1.34 -17.85 11.98
N ARG A 98 1.33 -16.57 11.60
CA ARG A 98 0.69 -15.51 12.39
C ARG A 98 -0.81 -15.78 12.60
N PHE A 99 -1.49 -16.22 11.54
CA PHE A 99 -2.91 -16.57 11.63
C PHE A 99 -3.17 -17.76 12.56
N GLN A 100 -2.33 -18.80 12.53
CA GLN A 100 -2.40 -19.93 13.46
C GLN A 100 -2.19 -19.48 14.92
N GLU A 101 -1.32 -18.50 15.13
CA GLU A 101 -1.03 -17.89 16.44
C GLU A 101 -2.05 -16.81 16.85
N HIS A 102 -3.11 -16.60 16.07
CA HIS A 102 -4.11 -15.53 16.29
C HIS A 102 -3.50 -14.12 16.36
N LEU A 103 -2.36 -13.92 15.69
CA LEU A 103 -1.69 -12.63 15.60
C LEU A 103 -2.15 -11.86 14.34
N PRO A 104 -2.45 -10.56 14.46
CA PRO A 104 -2.92 -9.80 13.31
C PRO A 104 -1.81 -9.53 12.30
N VAL A 105 -2.19 -9.42 11.03
CA VAL A 105 -1.37 -8.83 9.95
C VAL A 105 -1.98 -7.48 9.61
N LYS A 106 -1.36 -6.38 10.07
CA LYS A 106 -1.94 -5.03 9.97
C LYS A 106 -1.63 -4.34 8.65
N LEU A 107 -0.57 -4.77 7.97
CA LEU A 107 -0.19 -4.32 6.63
C LEU A 107 0.74 -5.36 6.00
N VAL A 108 0.57 -5.56 4.71
CA VAL A 108 1.49 -6.32 3.86
C VAL A 108 2.02 -5.39 2.78
N ILE A 109 3.35 -5.35 2.59
CA ILE A 109 4.00 -4.67 1.48
C ILE A 109 4.56 -5.73 0.53
N LEU A 110 4.13 -5.71 -0.73
CA LEU A 110 4.52 -6.70 -1.74
C LEU A 110 5.23 -6.02 -2.90
N ASP A 111 6.44 -6.44 -3.21
CA ASP A 111 6.99 -6.20 -4.54
C ASP A 111 6.13 -6.87 -5.59
N VAL A 112 5.87 -6.14 -6.67
CA VAL A 112 5.10 -6.64 -7.81
C VAL A 112 5.88 -7.74 -8.52
N MET A 113 7.18 -7.52 -8.75
CA MET A 113 8.02 -8.43 -9.53
C MET A 113 8.93 -9.20 -8.58
N MET A 114 8.57 -10.45 -8.28
CA MET A 114 9.40 -11.35 -7.48
C MET A 114 9.17 -12.80 -7.90
N THR A 115 10.09 -13.69 -7.52
CA THR A 115 10.05 -15.13 -7.82
C THR A 115 10.02 -15.96 -6.53
N PRO A 116 9.52 -17.22 -6.57
CA PRO A 116 8.84 -17.88 -7.69
C PRO A 116 7.39 -17.42 -7.87
N LEU A 117 6.83 -16.72 -6.89
CA LEU A 117 5.47 -16.18 -6.92
C LEU A 117 5.55 -14.66 -6.90
N ASN A 118 4.95 -13.99 -7.88
CA ASN A 118 4.95 -12.53 -7.99
C ASN A 118 4.01 -11.88 -6.95
N GLY A 119 4.10 -10.55 -6.80
CA GLY A 119 3.28 -9.77 -5.87
C GLY A 119 1.78 -10.03 -6.02
N PRO A 120 1.18 -9.79 -7.19
CA PRO A 120 -0.26 -9.97 -7.38
C PRO A 120 -0.76 -11.38 -7.06
N ALA A 121 -0.02 -12.42 -7.48
CA ALA A 121 -0.37 -13.80 -7.17
C ALA A 121 -0.24 -14.09 -5.68
N THR A 122 0.76 -13.53 -5.01
CA THR A 122 0.92 -13.59 -3.54
C THR A 122 -0.25 -12.91 -2.82
N GLY A 123 -0.66 -11.72 -3.28
CA GLY A 123 -1.81 -11.00 -2.72
C GLY A 123 -3.12 -11.79 -2.85
N MET A 124 -3.39 -12.39 -4.01
CA MET A 124 -4.57 -13.25 -4.19
C MET A 124 -4.52 -14.50 -3.31
N ALA A 125 -3.34 -15.14 -3.18
CA ALA A 125 -3.16 -16.29 -2.30
C ALA A 125 -3.38 -15.90 -0.83
N LEU A 126 -2.89 -14.73 -0.40
CA LEU A 126 -3.14 -14.20 0.94
C LEU A 126 -4.64 -14.01 1.19
N ARG A 127 -5.38 -13.46 0.21
CA ARG A 127 -6.85 -13.35 0.32
C ARG A 127 -7.53 -14.69 0.48
N ALA A 128 -7.06 -15.74 -0.21
CA ALA A 128 -7.57 -17.08 -0.04
C ALA A 128 -7.28 -17.65 1.38
N LEU A 129 -6.10 -17.36 1.95
CA LEU A 129 -5.79 -17.73 3.35
C LEU A 129 -6.72 -17.02 4.35
N GLU A 130 -6.98 -15.73 4.14
CA GLU A 130 -7.82 -14.93 5.02
C GLU A 130 -9.29 -15.33 5.00
N GLN A 131 -9.81 -15.85 3.88
CA GLN A 131 -11.17 -16.39 3.82
C GLN A 131 -11.42 -17.53 4.81
N GLY A 132 -10.35 -18.23 5.23
CA GLY A 132 -10.42 -19.24 6.28
C GLY A 132 -10.50 -18.69 7.70
N LEU A 133 -10.25 -17.39 7.89
CA LEU A 133 -10.27 -16.72 9.19
C LEU A 133 -11.65 -16.15 9.46
N ARG A 134 -12.25 -16.55 10.59
CA ARG A 134 -13.51 -15.95 11.05
C ARG A 134 -13.20 -14.59 11.69
N ASP A 135 -14.01 -13.59 11.36
CA ASP A 135 -14.08 -12.29 12.03
C ASP A 135 -12.83 -11.38 11.94
N SER A 136 -11.85 -11.68 11.07
CA SER A 136 -10.76 -10.75 10.76
C SER A 136 -11.00 -10.06 9.42
N PRO A 137 -10.92 -8.73 9.35
CA PRO A 137 -10.90 -8.06 8.06
C PRO A 137 -9.64 -8.42 7.27
N PRO A 138 -9.70 -8.39 5.92
CA PRO A 138 -8.55 -8.65 5.08
C PRO A 138 -7.43 -7.63 5.37
N ALA A 139 -6.19 -8.11 5.48
CA ALA A 139 -5.03 -7.28 5.75
C ALA A 139 -4.81 -6.29 4.60
N PRO A 140 -4.65 -4.98 4.84
CA PRO A 140 -4.32 -4.04 3.78
C PRO A 140 -3.03 -4.40 3.06
N ILE A 141 -3.02 -4.31 1.72
CA ILE A 141 -1.84 -4.62 0.89
C ILE A 141 -1.34 -3.36 0.17
N LEU A 142 -0.06 -3.05 0.31
CA LEU A 142 0.63 -2.04 -0.48
C LEU A 142 1.56 -2.72 -1.48
N PHE A 143 1.24 -2.62 -2.76
CA PHE A 143 2.12 -3.10 -3.82
C PHE A 143 3.20 -2.06 -4.12
N VAL A 144 4.46 -2.49 -4.21
CA VAL A 144 5.59 -1.64 -4.63
C VAL A 144 6.13 -2.11 -5.97
N SER A 145 6.40 -1.19 -6.90
CA SER A 145 6.90 -1.54 -8.25
C SER A 145 7.94 -0.56 -8.74
N GLY A 146 8.97 -1.06 -9.43
CA GLY A 146 9.94 -0.21 -10.14
C GLY A 146 9.43 0.39 -11.46
N SER A 147 8.25 -0.04 -11.91
CA SER A 147 7.60 0.41 -13.15
C SER A 147 6.26 1.07 -12.85
N ALA A 148 5.86 2.02 -13.70
CA ALA A 148 4.58 2.71 -13.61
C ALA A 148 3.39 1.75 -13.58
N LEU A 149 2.27 2.23 -13.01
CA LEU A 149 1.07 1.41 -12.88
C LEU A 149 0.36 1.24 -14.23
N GLU A 150 0.27 0.01 -14.71
CA GLU A 150 -0.45 -0.36 -15.93
C GLU A 150 -1.88 -0.84 -15.65
N GLU A 151 -2.74 -0.85 -16.67
CA GLU A 151 -4.17 -1.19 -16.54
C GLU A 151 -4.41 -2.63 -16.04
N THR A 152 -3.62 -3.59 -16.53
CA THR A 152 -3.65 -4.98 -16.05
C THR A 152 -3.37 -5.04 -14.55
N MET A 153 -2.43 -4.23 -14.05
CA MET A 153 -2.11 -4.18 -12.63
C MET A 153 -3.27 -3.58 -11.82
N LYS A 154 -3.93 -2.52 -12.30
CA LYS A 154 -5.12 -1.95 -11.63
C LYS A 154 -6.21 -2.99 -11.40
N THR A 155 -6.48 -3.81 -12.41
CA THR A 155 -7.46 -4.90 -12.30
C THR A 155 -7.04 -5.91 -11.23
N LEU A 156 -5.75 -6.24 -11.14
CA LEU A 156 -5.23 -7.16 -10.13
C LEU A 156 -5.26 -6.57 -8.71
N LEU A 157 -4.94 -5.28 -8.56
CA LEU A 157 -5.05 -4.57 -7.27
C LEU A 157 -6.48 -4.62 -6.75
N GLY A 158 -7.48 -4.43 -7.62
CA GLY A 158 -8.90 -4.54 -7.25
C GLY A 158 -9.28 -5.91 -6.66
N LYS A 159 -8.69 -6.99 -7.17
CA LYS A 159 -8.90 -8.36 -6.63
C LYS A 159 -8.20 -8.58 -5.28
N CYS A 160 -7.26 -7.72 -4.93
CA CYS A 160 -6.50 -7.78 -3.68
C CYS A 160 -7.00 -6.75 -2.66
N ALA A 161 -8.14 -6.08 -2.89
CA ALA A 161 -8.66 -5.04 -2.00
C ALA A 161 -8.80 -5.53 -0.52
N PRO A 162 -8.55 -4.67 0.48
CA PRO A 162 -8.05 -3.29 0.38
C PRO A 162 -6.58 -3.25 -0.05
N ALA A 163 -6.31 -2.58 -1.18
CA ALA A 163 -4.98 -2.53 -1.76
C ALA A 163 -4.68 -1.19 -2.42
N LEU A 164 -3.44 -0.75 -2.32
CA LEU A 164 -2.90 0.40 -3.04
C LEU A 164 -1.57 0.05 -3.70
N PHE A 165 -1.08 0.98 -4.51
CA PHE A 165 0.17 0.90 -5.23
C PHE A 165 1.11 2.03 -4.79
N LEU A 166 2.41 1.77 -4.80
CA LEU A 166 3.46 2.77 -4.67
C LEU A 166 4.56 2.47 -5.68
N HIS A 167 4.86 3.44 -6.53
CA HIS A 167 6.02 3.39 -7.38
C HIS A 167 7.27 3.52 -6.50
N LYS A 168 8.20 2.58 -6.60
CA LYS A 168 9.47 2.58 -5.86
C LYS A 168 10.25 3.87 -6.15
N GLY A 169 10.14 4.37 -7.38
CA GLY A 169 10.72 5.63 -7.81
C GLY A 169 12.25 5.62 -7.86
N ALA A 170 12.80 6.64 -8.54
CA ALA A 170 14.21 7.02 -8.39
C ALA A 170 14.32 8.11 -7.30
N ASP A 171 13.69 7.88 -6.14
CA ASP A 171 13.69 8.86 -5.05
C ASP A 171 15.11 9.29 -4.71
N LYS A 172 15.29 10.57 -4.36
CA LYS A 172 16.58 11.17 -3.99
C LYS A 172 17.11 10.68 -2.63
N GLY A 173 16.74 9.48 -2.21
CA GLY A 173 17.15 8.82 -0.98
C GLY A 173 15.99 8.34 -0.09
N PRO A 174 16.31 7.65 1.02
CA PRO A 174 15.34 7.00 1.91
C PRO A 174 14.27 7.93 2.50
N ALA A 175 14.64 9.19 2.77
CA ALA A 175 13.73 10.16 3.38
C ALA A 175 12.52 10.47 2.48
N ALA A 176 12.73 10.65 1.18
CA ALA A 176 11.65 10.94 0.23
C ALA A 176 10.72 9.72 0.07
N LEU A 177 11.27 8.51 -0.05
CA LEU A 177 10.50 7.27 -0.08
C LEU A 177 9.62 7.13 1.16
N GLY A 178 10.20 7.36 2.34
CA GLY A 178 9.48 7.23 3.60
C GLY A 178 8.32 8.23 3.75
N GLN A 179 8.46 9.46 3.23
CA GLN A 179 7.36 10.43 3.23
C GLN A 179 6.21 9.98 2.32
N ARG A 180 6.52 9.48 1.11
CA ARG A 180 5.51 8.96 0.19
C ARG A 180 4.83 7.71 0.76
N LEU A 181 5.62 6.81 1.34
CA LEU A 181 5.15 5.59 1.99
C LEU A 181 4.13 5.92 3.09
N GLU A 182 4.47 6.85 3.98
CA GLU A 182 3.60 7.32 5.06
C GLU A 182 2.26 7.86 4.54
N GLN A 183 2.29 8.70 3.49
CA GLN A 183 1.08 9.27 2.88
C GLN A 183 0.18 8.19 2.25
N VAL A 184 0.77 7.25 1.50
CA VAL A 184 0.00 6.17 0.86
C VAL A 184 -0.56 5.20 1.90
N MET A 185 0.23 4.87 2.93
CA MET A 185 -0.24 4.06 4.06
C MET A 185 -1.39 4.73 4.82
N ALA A 186 -1.32 6.04 5.06
CA ALA A 186 -2.41 6.77 5.72
C ALA A 186 -3.74 6.60 4.98
N THR A 187 -3.71 6.69 3.65
CA THR A 187 -4.90 6.49 2.82
C THR A 187 -5.37 5.03 2.86
N LEU A 188 -4.46 4.07 2.70
CA LEU A 188 -4.77 2.64 2.71
C LEU A 188 -5.45 2.21 4.02
N LEU A 189 -4.92 2.66 5.15
CA LEU A 189 -5.38 2.24 6.48
C LEU A 189 -6.66 2.97 6.91
N LYS A 190 -6.91 4.21 6.43
CA LYS A 190 -8.17 4.92 6.67
C LYS A 190 -9.36 4.30 5.94
N GLY A 191 -9.11 3.62 4.81
CA GLY A 191 -10.12 2.89 4.05
C GLY A 191 -10.41 1.47 4.57
N GLY A 192 -9.65 0.98 5.57
CA GLY A 192 -9.92 -0.30 6.21
C GLY A 192 -11.14 -0.25 7.16
N PRO A 193 -11.75 -1.39 7.50
CA PRO A 193 -12.83 -1.41 8.48
C PRO A 193 -12.30 -0.84 9.79
N LYS A 194 -12.95 0.23 10.27
CA LYS A 194 -12.65 0.84 11.56
C LYS A 194 -12.82 -0.24 12.61
N GLY A 195 -11.72 -0.64 13.24
CA GLY A 195 -11.74 -1.58 14.36
C GLY A 195 -12.81 -1.12 15.35
N GLY A 196 -13.79 -2.00 15.56
CA GLY A 196 -14.85 -1.76 16.53
C GLY A 196 -14.22 -1.57 17.90
N SER A 197 -14.28 -0.35 18.42
CA SER A 197 -14.23 -0.13 19.87
C SER A 197 -15.47 -0.80 20.44
N THR A 198 -15.30 -2.04 20.90
CA THR A 198 -16.23 -2.65 21.83
C THR A 198 -15.73 -2.31 23.23
N ARG A 199 -16.63 -1.64 23.95
CA ARG A 199 -16.56 -1.35 25.38
C ARG A 199 -16.56 -2.64 26.19
#